data_AF-A0A931TFH1-F1
#
_entry.id   AF-A0A931TFH1-F1
#
_cell.length_a   1.000
_cell.length_b   1.000
_cell.length_c   1.000
_cell.angle_alpha   90.00
_cell.angle_beta   90.00
_cell.angle_gamma   90.00
#
_symmetry.space_group_name_H-M   'P 1'
#
loop_
_entity.id
_entity.type
_entity.pdbx_description
1 polymer ?
#
loop_
_entity_poly.entity_id
_entity_poly.type
_entity_poly.pdbx_seq_one_letter_code
_entity_poly.pdbx_strand_id
1 'polypeptide(L)'
;MPSDDRTRDVLSTLRPATEAFLGSIATTADEVRRWLAAQQSNVEGRAAALRAELGPFGARHLDADRLVAIVDRMPHADPATLEAVEHAREVLGELFARGAGLFTVRLGDGEDLCDAVAAALAEVGRAFASARVAQDARAGRRPGAHGAAALERLPFARWSRSERRLAPPLVVQVDGADLRAAGLSEFLDGRQKLVLVVRGDCAPAPLVRLITPGTFVAQTGDLAALDGLVRFDGPGVAAVVPETAARFLHDPASGGASWERITIIAVPDTPPRKTIGGFSPVQQAEELALLSSLAAPPRSAVAAAEASAQATSSDPVDRLASWLLRQADLANIR
;
A
#
# COMPACT_ATOMS: atom_id res chain seq x y z
N MET A 1 9.12 28.84 -0.03
CA MET A 1 9.09 27.42 -0.45
C MET A 1 9.47 26.50 0.71
N PRO A 2 8.54 26.17 1.65
CA PRO A 2 8.83 25.31 2.81
C PRO A 2 8.53 23.81 2.59
N SER A 3 7.97 23.43 1.44
CA SER A 3 7.39 22.09 1.24
C SER A 3 8.39 20.98 0.91
N ASP A 4 9.59 21.32 0.45
CA ASP A 4 10.63 20.33 0.11
C ASP A 4 11.36 19.79 1.35
N ASP A 5 11.45 20.58 2.42
CA ASP A 5 12.16 20.14 3.64
C ASP A 5 11.38 19.06 4.39
N ARG A 6 10.06 19.25 4.58
CA ARG A 6 9.22 18.25 5.28
C ARG A 6 9.23 16.89 4.61
N THR A 7 9.20 16.84 3.28
CA THR A 7 9.24 15.56 2.56
C THR A 7 10.58 14.86 2.76
N ARG A 8 11.69 15.62 2.69
CA ARG A 8 13.03 15.10 2.95
C ARG A 8 13.14 14.53 4.37
N ASP A 9 12.59 15.24 5.35
CA ASP A 9 12.62 14.80 6.75
C ASP A 9 11.80 13.53 6.95
N VAL A 10 10.59 13.45 6.39
CA VAL A 10 9.76 12.23 6.41
C VAL A 10 10.49 11.04 5.77
N LEU A 11 11.12 11.24 4.60
CA LEU A 11 11.91 10.20 3.94
C LEU A 11 13.10 9.76 4.80
N SER A 12 13.71 10.68 5.55
CA SER A 12 14.81 10.36 6.45
C SER A 12 14.37 9.42 7.58
N THR A 13 13.17 9.62 8.13
CA THR A 13 12.56 8.73 9.13
C THR A 13 12.28 7.34 8.56
N LEU A 14 11.91 7.27 7.28
CA LEU A 14 11.58 6.02 6.58
C LEU A 14 12.78 5.33 5.91
N ARG A 15 13.96 5.96 5.96
CA ARG A 15 15.18 5.51 5.27
C ARG A 15 15.53 4.03 5.50
N PRO A 16 15.48 3.48 6.73
CA PRO A 16 15.82 2.07 6.94
C PRO A 16 14.94 1.12 6.12
N ALA A 17 13.64 1.43 5.97
CA ALA A 17 12.72 0.59 5.23
C ALA A 17 12.92 0.70 3.71
N THR A 18 13.17 1.93 3.20
CA THR A 18 13.42 2.14 1.77
C THR A 18 14.76 1.55 1.33
N GLU A 19 15.81 1.68 2.15
CA GLU A 19 17.12 1.07 1.90
C GLU A 19 17.06 -0.47 1.93
N ALA A 20 16.30 -1.06 2.85
CA ALA A 20 16.10 -2.51 2.89
C ALA A 20 15.43 -3.04 1.61
N PHE A 21 14.43 -2.31 1.10
CA PHE A 21 13.77 -2.67 -0.16
C PHE A 21 14.70 -2.51 -1.37
N LEU A 22 15.43 -1.39 -1.48
CA LEU A 22 16.42 -1.19 -2.55
C LEU A 22 17.55 -2.22 -2.50
N GLY A 23 18.01 -2.59 -1.30
CA GLY A 23 18.99 -3.66 -1.11
C GLY A 23 18.46 -5.03 -1.59
N SER A 24 17.17 -5.30 -1.40
CA SER A 24 16.52 -6.51 -1.92
C SER A 24 16.44 -6.50 -3.44
N ILE A 25 16.15 -5.35 -4.06
CA ILE A 25 16.19 -5.17 -5.52
C ILE A 25 17.61 -5.44 -6.05
N ALA A 26 18.62 -4.81 -5.46
CA ALA A 26 20.01 -4.96 -5.89
C ALA A 26 20.49 -6.42 -5.79
N THR A 27 20.21 -7.07 -4.67
CA THR A 27 20.55 -8.49 -4.45
C THR A 27 19.87 -9.37 -5.50
N THR A 28 18.58 -9.14 -5.76
CA THR A 28 17.83 -9.89 -6.77
C THR A 28 18.42 -9.69 -8.17
N ALA A 29 18.75 -8.44 -8.53
CA ALA A 29 19.36 -8.12 -9.82
C ALA A 29 20.73 -8.79 -10.01
N ASP A 30 21.55 -8.84 -8.95
CA ASP A 30 22.84 -9.55 -8.96
C ASP A 30 22.68 -11.07 -9.10
N GLU A 31 21.70 -11.66 -8.42
CA GLU A 31 21.40 -13.08 -8.58
C GLU A 31 20.88 -13.42 -9.99
N VAL A 32 20.02 -12.57 -10.57
CA VAL A 32 19.52 -12.72 -11.94
C VAL A 32 20.68 -12.65 -12.93
N ARG A 33 21.57 -11.66 -12.78
CA ARG A 33 22.78 -11.52 -13.61
C ARG A 33 23.66 -12.76 -13.55
N ARG A 34 23.91 -13.28 -12.33
CA ARG A 34 24.71 -14.50 -12.13
C ARG A 34 24.06 -15.72 -12.79
N TRP A 35 22.75 -15.84 -12.71
CA TRP A 35 22.02 -16.93 -13.35
C TRP A 35 22.12 -16.86 -14.88
N LEU A 36 21.93 -15.67 -15.47
CA LEU A 36 22.09 -15.46 -16.92
C LEU A 36 23.50 -15.79 -17.40
N ALA A 37 24.53 -15.34 -16.67
CA ALA A 37 25.92 -15.65 -16.98
C ALA A 37 26.19 -17.17 -16.93
N ALA A 38 25.64 -17.89 -15.94
CA ALA A 38 25.77 -19.34 -15.85
C ALA A 38 25.09 -20.07 -17.02
N GLN A 39 23.95 -19.57 -17.52
CA GLN A 39 23.32 -20.12 -18.74
C GLN A 39 24.24 -19.94 -19.95
N GLN A 40 24.85 -18.77 -20.14
CA GLN A 40 25.75 -18.48 -21.26
C GLN A 40 27.04 -19.32 -21.21
N SER A 41 27.72 -19.37 -20.06
CA SER A 41 28.96 -20.14 -19.92
C SER A 41 28.76 -21.65 -20.14
N ASN A 42 27.59 -22.19 -19.79
CA ASN A 42 27.25 -23.58 -20.06
C ASN A 42 27.15 -23.87 -21.56
N VAL A 43 26.64 -22.92 -22.36
CA VAL A 43 26.56 -23.03 -23.82
C VAL A 43 27.97 -22.94 -24.43
N GLU A 44 28.75 -21.94 -24.04
CA GLU A 44 30.10 -21.73 -24.57
C GLU A 44 31.05 -22.89 -24.26
N GLY A 45 31.04 -23.39 -23.02
CA GLY A 45 31.88 -24.51 -22.61
C GLY A 45 31.57 -25.80 -23.38
N ARG A 46 30.29 -26.06 -23.67
CA ARG A 46 29.88 -27.21 -24.48
C ARG A 46 30.20 -27.03 -25.95
N ALA A 47 30.01 -25.83 -26.48
CA ALA A 47 30.42 -25.55 -27.85
C ALA A 47 31.94 -25.71 -28.01
N ALA A 48 32.73 -25.33 -27.00
CA ALA A 48 34.16 -25.61 -26.97
C ALA A 48 34.48 -27.12 -26.94
N ALA A 49 33.77 -27.90 -26.12
CA ALA A 49 33.92 -29.36 -26.08
C ALA A 49 33.55 -30.00 -27.42
N LEU A 50 32.43 -29.59 -28.03
CA LEU A 50 31.99 -30.09 -29.33
C LEU A 50 32.96 -29.71 -30.45
N ARG A 51 33.51 -28.49 -30.45
CA ARG A 51 34.59 -28.09 -31.39
C ARG A 51 35.83 -28.98 -31.25
N ALA A 52 36.18 -29.34 -30.01
CA ALA A 52 37.29 -30.25 -29.76
C ALA A 52 37.02 -31.67 -30.29
N GLU A 53 35.80 -32.19 -30.12
CA GLU A 53 35.40 -33.51 -30.65
C GLU A 53 35.28 -33.55 -32.19
N LEU A 54 34.78 -32.47 -32.80
CA LEU A 54 34.66 -32.34 -34.27
C LEU A 54 36.03 -32.25 -34.97
N GLY A 55 37.07 -31.82 -34.25
CA GLY A 55 38.42 -31.68 -34.77
C GLY A 55 38.54 -30.67 -35.93
N PRO A 56 39.73 -30.57 -36.57
CA PRO A 56 39.99 -29.57 -37.61
C PRO A 56 39.13 -29.72 -38.87
N PHE A 57 38.68 -30.96 -39.16
CA PHE A 57 37.84 -31.26 -40.32
C PHE A 57 36.39 -30.84 -40.06
N GLY A 58 35.81 -31.27 -38.94
CA GLY A 58 34.43 -30.90 -38.58
C GLY A 58 34.28 -29.40 -38.34
N ALA A 59 35.27 -28.74 -37.73
CA ALA A 59 35.23 -27.29 -37.49
C ALA A 59 35.16 -26.42 -38.76
N ARG A 60 35.53 -26.94 -39.94
CA ARG A 60 35.41 -26.21 -41.22
C ARG A 60 34.05 -26.37 -41.89
N HIS A 61 33.31 -27.41 -41.54
CA HIS A 61 32.08 -27.81 -42.22
C HIS A 61 30.83 -27.73 -41.34
N LEU A 62 31.02 -27.71 -40.01
CA LEU A 62 29.94 -27.72 -39.03
C LEU A 62 30.13 -26.57 -38.04
N ASP A 63 29.07 -25.80 -37.87
CA ASP A 63 28.97 -24.76 -36.85
C ASP A 63 28.62 -25.42 -35.52
N ALA A 64 29.61 -25.54 -34.63
CA ALA A 64 29.44 -26.17 -33.33
C ALA A 64 28.44 -25.45 -32.43
N ASP A 65 28.29 -24.13 -32.56
CA ASP A 65 27.34 -23.37 -31.74
C ASP A 65 25.91 -23.73 -32.16
N ARG A 66 25.66 -23.83 -33.47
CA ARG A 66 24.38 -24.34 -34.00
C ARG A 66 24.13 -25.80 -33.66
N LEU A 67 25.18 -26.61 -33.62
CA LEU A 67 25.07 -28.06 -33.44
C LEU A 67 24.81 -28.42 -31.96
N VAL A 68 25.41 -27.69 -31.01
CA VAL A 68 25.06 -27.78 -29.57
C VAL A 68 23.57 -27.48 -29.36
N ALA A 69 23.02 -26.46 -30.02
CA ALA A 69 21.61 -26.10 -29.90
C ALA A 69 20.64 -27.20 -30.40
N ILE A 70 21.10 -28.11 -31.27
CA ILE A 70 20.28 -29.21 -31.83
C ILE A 70 20.42 -30.49 -31.00
N VAL A 71 21.61 -30.76 -30.48
CA VAL A 71 21.95 -32.05 -29.83
C VAL A 71 21.58 -32.07 -28.34
N ASP A 72 21.34 -30.91 -27.73
CA ASP A 72 21.16 -30.82 -26.29
C ASP A 72 19.89 -31.54 -25.78
N ARG A 73 20.09 -32.39 -24.78
CA ARG A 73 19.03 -33.11 -24.03
C ARG A 73 18.90 -32.60 -22.59
N MET A 74 19.71 -31.64 -22.16
CA MET A 74 19.58 -31.00 -20.84
C MET A 74 18.68 -29.74 -20.93
N PRO A 75 17.87 -29.46 -19.90
CA PRO A 75 16.93 -28.34 -19.93
C PRO A 75 17.68 -27.01 -19.77
N HIS A 76 18.02 -26.38 -20.89
CA HIS A 76 18.30 -24.95 -20.92
C HIS A 76 17.00 -24.16 -20.92
N ALA A 77 17.05 -22.96 -20.34
CA ALA A 77 15.97 -22.01 -20.54
C ALA A 77 15.87 -21.71 -22.04
N ASP A 78 14.65 -21.80 -22.58
CA ASP A 78 14.43 -21.44 -23.98
C ASP A 78 14.69 -19.93 -24.21
N PRO A 79 14.95 -19.49 -25.45
CA PRO A 79 15.29 -18.10 -25.74
C PRO A 79 14.27 -17.07 -25.22
N ALA A 80 12.97 -17.38 -25.26
CA ALA A 80 11.94 -16.46 -24.77
C ALA A 80 11.99 -16.33 -23.23
N THR A 81 12.33 -17.42 -22.53
CA THR A 81 12.58 -17.36 -21.08
C THR A 81 13.82 -16.52 -20.77
N LEU A 82 14.90 -16.65 -21.54
CA LEU A 82 16.11 -15.83 -21.36
C LEU A 82 15.82 -14.34 -21.61
N GLU A 83 15.09 -14.01 -22.67
CA GLU A 83 14.67 -12.64 -22.99
C GLU A 83 13.80 -12.04 -21.88
N ALA A 84 12.84 -12.80 -21.35
CA ALA A 84 12.00 -12.34 -20.25
C ALA A 84 12.79 -12.08 -18.96
N VAL A 85 13.79 -12.91 -18.67
CA VAL A 85 14.68 -12.73 -17.50
C VAL A 85 15.62 -11.55 -17.69
N GLU A 86 16.12 -11.31 -18.91
CA GLU A 86 16.91 -10.12 -19.24
C GLU A 86 16.08 -8.85 -19.05
N HIS A 87 14.85 -8.81 -19.57
CA HIS A 87 13.94 -7.68 -19.36
C HIS A 87 13.66 -7.47 -17.85
N ALA A 88 13.39 -8.54 -17.09
CA ALA A 88 13.23 -8.44 -15.64
C ALA A 88 14.48 -7.86 -14.93
N ARG A 89 15.69 -8.18 -15.41
CA ARG A 89 16.94 -7.60 -14.90
C ARG A 89 17.03 -6.11 -15.18
N GLU A 90 16.65 -5.67 -16.38
CA GLU A 90 16.62 -4.26 -16.78
C GLU A 90 15.65 -3.47 -15.91
N VAL A 91 14.43 -3.97 -15.72
CA VAL A 91 13.42 -3.40 -14.83
C VAL A 91 13.96 -3.21 -13.40
N LEU A 92 14.59 -4.25 -12.82
CA LEU A 92 15.19 -4.13 -11.49
C LEU A 92 16.29 -3.05 -11.45
N GLY A 93 17.07 -2.92 -12.51
CA GLY A 93 18.10 -1.88 -12.66
C GLY A 93 17.50 -0.47 -12.72
N GLU A 94 16.43 -0.27 -13.49
CA GLU A 94 15.70 1.00 -13.59
C GLU A 94 15.13 1.44 -12.24
N LEU A 95 14.46 0.51 -11.54
CA LEU A 95 13.86 0.78 -10.23
C LEU A 95 14.94 1.12 -9.20
N PHE A 96 16.06 0.40 -9.20
CA PHE A 96 17.18 0.68 -8.31
C PHE A 96 17.81 2.05 -8.60
N ALA A 97 18.02 2.38 -9.88
CA ALA A 97 18.61 3.66 -10.30
C ALA A 97 17.74 4.86 -9.90
N ARG A 98 16.41 4.69 -9.80
CA ARG A 98 15.48 5.73 -9.34
C ARG A 98 15.64 6.06 -7.85
N GLY A 99 16.16 5.14 -7.05
CA GLY A 99 16.49 5.33 -5.64
C GLY A 99 15.32 5.85 -4.81
N ALA A 100 15.54 6.90 -4.02
CA ALA A 100 14.50 7.48 -3.16
C ALA A 100 13.27 8.00 -3.94
N GLY A 101 13.45 8.38 -5.21
CA GLY A 101 12.36 8.85 -6.08
C GLY A 101 11.32 7.79 -6.41
N LEU A 102 11.61 6.51 -6.15
CA LEU A 102 10.65 5.40 -6.28
C LEU A 102 9.56 5.44 -5.20
N PHE A 103 9.86 6.03 -4.04
CA PHE A 103 8.98 6.03 -2.87
C PHE A 103 8.26 7.37 -2.67
N THR A 104 8.47 8.32 -3.57
CA THR A 104 7.89 9.66 -3.49
C THR A 104 6.90 9.89 -4.60
N VAL A 105 5.70 10.34 -4.24
CA VAL A 105 4.66 10.76 -5.16
C VAL A 105 4.38 12.23 -4.89
N ARG A 106 4.29 13.04 -5.95
CA ARG A 106 3.83 14.41 -5.86
C ARG A 106 2.55 14.50 -6.68
N LEU A 107 1.45 14.74 -5.99
CA LEU A 107 0.16 14.92 -6.64
C LEU A 107 0.14 16.27 -7.36
N GLY A 108 -0.27 16.26 -8.62
CA GLY A 108 -0.57 17.46 -9.39
C GLY A 108 -1.96 18.01 -9.07
N ASP A 109 -2.20 19.25 -9.47
CA ASP A 109 -3.46 19.95 -9.21
C ASP A 109 -4.66 19.17 -9.79
N GLY A 110 -5.59 18.79 -8.94
CA GLY A 110 -6.81 18.07 -9.34
C GLY A 110 -6.63 16.61 -9.74
N GLU A 111 -5.42 16.03 -9.57
CA GLU A 111 -5.22 14.59 -9.70
C GLU A 111 -5.89 13.84 -8.54
N ASP A 112 -6.34 12.61 -8.79
CA ASP A 112 -6.91 11.77 -7.74
C ASP A 112 -5.81 11.08 -6.92
N LEU A 113 -5.87 11.26 -5.60
CA LEU A 113 -4.92 10.70 -4.66
C LEU A 113 -4.88 9.16 -4.69
N CYS A 114 -6.03 8.50 -4.88
CA CYS A 114 -6.12 7.05 -4.92
C CYS A 114 -5.43 6.51 -6.18
N ASP A 115 -5.72 7.10 -7.34
CA ASP A 115 -5.12 6.73 -8.61
C ASP A 115 -3.60 6.94 -8.62
N ALA A 116 -3.13 8.05 -8.05
CA ALA A 116 -1.70 8.34 -7.94
C ALA A 116 -0.97 7.32 -7.05
N VAL A 117 -1.56 6.93 -5.91
CA VAL A 117 -1.00 5.88 -5.04
C VAL A 117 -1.06 4.51 -5.72
N ALA A 118 -2.16 4.19 -6.42
CA ALA A 118 -2.30 2.95 -7.18
C ALA A 118 -1.21 2.83 -8.25
N ALA A 119 -0.95 3.91 -8.99
CA ALA A 119 0.08 3.95 -10.01
C ALA A 119 1.49 3.79 -9.42
N ALA A 120 1.78 4.48 -8.31
CA ALA A 120 3.06 4.36 -7.63
C ALA A 120 3.32 2.95 -7.08
N LEU A 121 2.31 2.32 -6.47
CA LEU A 121 2.40 0.94 -6.03
C LEU A 121 2.51 -0.02 -7.23
N ALA A 122 1.82 0.25 -8.34
CA ALA A 122 1.95 -0.59 -9.54
C ALA A 122 3.37 -0.55 -10.12
N GLU A 123 4.03 0.60 -10.04
CA GLU A 123 5.43 0.80 -10.44
C GLU A 123 6.39 0.04 -9.51
N VAL A 124 6.23 0.19 -8.19
CA VAL A 124 6.99 -0.61 -7.20
C VAL A 124 6.78 -2.11 -7.41
N GLY A 125 5.57 -2.50 -7.80
CA GLY A 125 5.19 -3.89 -8.04
C GLY A 125 5.97 -4.55 -9.17
N ARG A 126 6.54 -3.78 -10.10
CA ARG A 126 7.41 -4.29 -11.16
C ARG A 126 8.63 -5.04 -10.60
N ALA A 127 9.10 -4.68 -9.40
CA ALA A 127 10.15 -5.43 -8.70
C ALA A 127 9.71 -6.86 -8.34
N PHE A 128 8.49 -7.03 -7.83
CA PHE A 128 7.94 -8.34 -7.51
C PHE A 128 7.65 -9.15 -8.77
N ALA A 129 7.15 -8.50 -9.83
CA ALA A 129 6.99 -9.15 -11.13
C ALA A 129 8.32 -9.70 -11.66
N SER A 130 9.38 -8.89 -11.58
CA SER A 130 10.73 -9.27 -11.99
C SER A 130 11.27 -10.47 -11.19
N ALA A 131 11.08 -10.45 -9.86
CA ALA A 131 11.45 -11.57 -9.00
C ALA A 131 10.68 -12.86 -9.34
N ARG A 132 9.38 -12.76 -9.63
CA ARG A 132 8.55 -13.90 -10.05
C ARG A 132 9.03 -14.50 -11.37
N VAL A 133 9.33 -13.66 -12.37
CA VAL A 133 9.89 -14.10 -13.67
C VAL A 133 11.20 -14.85 -13.47
N ALA A 134 12.12 -14.31 -12.66
CA ALA A 134 13.37 -14.98 -12.33
C ALA A 134 13.15 -16.32 -11.61
N GLN A 135 12.20 -16.38 -10.67
CA GLN A 135 11.87 -17.61 -9.95
C GLN A 135 11.27 -18.68 -10.86
N ASP A 136 10.37 -18.30 -11.78
CA ASP A 136 9.78 -19.21 -12.75
C ASP A 136 10.85 -19.77 -13.70
N ALA A 137 11.73 -18.91 -14.23
CA ALA A 137 12.83 -19.33 -15.09
C ALA A 137 13.79 -20.30 -14.38
N ARG A 138 14.16 -20.03 -13.12
CA ARG A 138 14.98 -20.95 -12.31
C ARG A 138 14.31 -22.29 -12.06
N ALA A 139 12.98 -22.31 -11.99
CA ALA A 139 12.20 -23.53 -11.82
C ALA A 139 11.87 -24.23 -13.16
N GLY A 140 12.39 -23.75 -14.29
CA GLY A 140 12.11 -24.29 -15.62
C GLY A 140 10.67 -24.04 -16.10
N ARG A 141 9.95 -23.09 -15.48
CA ARG A 141 8.62 -22.66 -15.91
C ARG A 141 8.74 -21.47 -16.83
N ARG A 142 7.98 -21.49 -17.93
CA ARG A 142 7.89 -20.33 -18.81
C ARG A 142 7.09 -19.21 -18.14
N PRO A 143 7.58 -17.96 -18.17
CA PRO A 143 6.77 -16.81 -17.84
C PRO A 143 5.55 -16.76 -18.77
N GLY A 144 4.33 -16.82 -18.22
CA GLY A 144 3.12 -16.65 -19.02
C GLY A 144 2.97 -15.21 -19.52
N ALA A 145 2.04 -14.95 -20.44
CA ALA A 145 1.73 -13.58 -20.92
C ALA A 145 1.41 -12.60 -19.78
N HIS A 146 0.82 -13.11 -18.69
CA HIS A 146 0.56 -12.36 -17.46
C HIS A 146 1.84 -11.91 -16.73
N GLY A 147 2.94 -12.65 -16.88
CA GLY A 147 4.25 -12.31 -16.33
C GLY A 147 4.90 -11.15 -17.07
N ALA A 148 4.87 -11.17 -18.41
CA ALA A 148 5.39 -10.07 -19.24
C ALA A 148 4.61 -8.77 -19.00
N ALA A 149 3.27 -8.81 -19.00
CA ALA A 149 2.45 -7.63 -18.69
C ALA A 149 2.69 -7.09 -17.28
N ALA A 150 3.05 -7.96 -16.32
CA ALA A 150 3.35 -7.55 -14.96
C ALA A 150 4.69 -6.81 -14.82
N LEU A 151 5.62 -6.99 -15.75
CA LEU A 151 6.89 -6.22 -15.80
C LEU A 151 6.65 -4.76 -16.17
N GLU A 152 5.56 -4.45 -16.89
CA GLU A 152 5.13 -3.08 -17.17
C GLU A 152 4.45 -2.45 -15.95
N ARG A 153 3.47 -3.14 -15.37
CA ARG A 153 2.76 -2.71 -14.15
C ARG A 153 2.23 -3.91 -13.38
N LEU A 154 2.45 -3.94 -12.07
CA LEU A 154 1.85 -4.94 -11.19
C LEU A 154 1.00 -4.26 -10.09
N PRO A 155 -0.32 -4.10 -10.31
CA PRO A 155 -1.20 -3.45 -9.34
C PRO A 155 -1.15 -4.11 -7.97
N PHE A 156 -1.31 -3.31 -6.90
CA PHE A 156 -1.28 -3.77 -5.51
C PHE A 156 -2.27 -4.90 -5.20
N ALA A 157 -3.44 -4.88 -5.86
CA ALA A 157 -4.44 -5.95 -5.77
C ALA A 157 -3.90 -7.34 -6.19
N ARG A 158 -2.88 -7.39 -7.06
CA ARG A 158 -2.24 -8.62 -7.55
C ARG A 158 -0.99 -9.02 -6.78
N TRP A 159 -0.64 -8.26 -5.74
CA TRP A 159 0.45 -8.60 -4.86
C TRP A 159 0.06 -9.76 -3.96
N SER A 160 1.01 -10.66 -3.72
CA SER A 160 0.85 -11.74 -2.77
C SER A 160 0.93 -11.21 -1.33
N ARG A 161 0.45 -12.01 -0.36
CA ARG A 161 0.53 -11.64 1.06
C ARG A 161 1.97 -11.39 1.53
N SER A 162 2.93 -12.15 1.01
CA SER A 162 4.36 -11.96 1.33
C SER A 162 4.91 -10.68 0.73
N GLU A 163 4.51 -10.33 -0.49
CA GLU A 163 4.92 -9.08 -1.14
C GLU A 163 4.36 -7.86 -0.40
N ARG A 164 3.09 -7.90 0.02
CA ARG A 164 2.50 -6.85 0.86
C ARG A 164 3.20 -6.68 2.20
N ARG A 165 3.86 -7.72 2.72
CA ARG A 165 4.71 -7.63 3.93
C ARG A 165 6.10 -7.04 3.66
N LEU A 166 6.55 -7.05 2.40
CA LEU A 166 7.80 -6.43 1.97
C LEU A 166 7.58 -5.05 1.35
N ALA A 167 6.33 -4.60 1.32
CA ALA A 167 5.92 -3.36 0.69
C ALA A 167 6.68 -2.17 1.29
N PRO A 168 7.38 -1.37 0.47
CA PRO A 168 8.07 -0.19 0.95
C PRO A 168 7.06 0.91 1.32
N PRO A 169 7.43 1.82 2.24
CA PRO A 169 6.60 2.98 2.52
C PRO A 169 6.52 3.89 1.29
N LEU A 170 5.39 4.59 1.13
CA LEU A 170 5.24 5.67 0.15
C LEU A 170 5.02 7.01 0.87
N VAL A 171 5.69 8.05 0.38
CA VAL A 171 5.53 9.44 0.81
C VAL A 171 4.83 10.22 -0.31
N VAL A 172 3.67 10.78 0.00
CA VAL A 172 2.83 11.49 -0.98
C VAL A 172 2.73 12.96 -0.59
N GLN A 173 3.22 13.85 -1.45
CA GLN A 173 2.95 15.28 -1.33
C GLN A 173 1.59 15.58 -1.96
N VAL A 174 0.70 16.21 -1.20
CA VAL A 174 -0.68 16.47 -1.63
C VAL A 174 -1.12 17.83 -1.10
N ASP A 175 -1.84 18.60 -1.91
CA ASP A 175 -2.51 19.80 -1.42
C ASP A 175 -3.73 19.41 -0.58
N GLY A 176 -3.96 20.14 0.51
CA GLY A 176 -5.02 19.84 1.46
C GLY A 176 -6.42 19.89 0.85
N ALA A 177 -6.60 20.63 -0.25
CA ALA A 177 -7.82 20.64 -1.04
C ALA A 177 -8.01 19.33 -1.85
N ASP A 178 -6.95 18.64 -2.24
CA ASP A 178 -7.02 17.39 -3.02
C ASP A 178 -6.93 16.15 -2.12
N LEU A 179 -6.82 16.34 -0.80
CA LEU A 179 -6.72 15.27 0.18
C LEU A 179 -8.04 14.51 0.36
N ARG A 180 -8.25 13.50 -0.48
CA ARG A 180 -9.38 12.55 -0.40
C ARG A 180 -8.90 11.18 0.07
N ALA A 181 -8.64 11.07 1.37
CA ALA A 181 -7.95 9.90 1.93
C ALA A 181 -8.79 8.61 1.98
N ALA A 182 -10.12 8.68 1.90
CA ALA A 182 -10.98 7.50 2.08
C ALA A 182 -10.67 6.34 1.10
N GLY A 183 -10.27 6.66 -0.14
CA GLY A 183 -9.89 5.66 -1.14
C GLY A 183 -8.66 4.85 -0.75
N LEU A 184 -7.76 5.41 0.06
CA LEU A 184 -6.51 4.75 0.42
C LEU A 184 -6.67 3.46 1.21
N SER A 185 -7.85 3.19 1.75
CA SER A 185 -8.16 1.97 2.50
C SER A 185 -7.81 0.68 1.75
N GLU A 186 -7.90 0.68 0.41
CA GLU A 186 -7.57 -0.49 -0.42
C GLU A 186 -6.07 -0.86 -0.42
N PHE A 187 -5.20 0.07 -0.05
CA PHE A 187 -3.75 -0.13 0.01
C PHE A 187 -3.24 -0.46 1.42
N LEU A 188 -4.09 -0.37 2.44
CA LEU A 188 -3.72 -0.59 3.84
C LEU A 188 -3.76 -2.07 4.21
N ASP A 189 -2.87 -2.86 3.60
CA ASP A 189 -2.68 -4.28 3.88
C ASP A 189 -1.19 -4.65 4.02
N GLY A 190 -0.92 -5.78 4.68
CA GLY A 190 0.43 -6.28 4.94
C GLY A 190 1.21 -5.34 5.86
N ARG A 191 2.28 -4.75 5.34
CA ARG A 191 3.11 -3.74 6.02
C ARG A 191 3.15 -2.41 5.28
N GLN A 192 2.25 -2.19 4.32
CA GLN A 192 2.22 -0.96 3.54
C GLN A 192 2.06 0.25 4.46
N LYS A 193 2.96 1.22 4.31
CA LYS A 193 2.89 2.52 4.99
C LYS A 193 2.65 3.62 3.97
N LEU A 194 1.71 4.50 4.25
CA LEU A 194 1.47 5.71 3.46
C LEU A 194 1.70 6.93 4.35
N VAL A 195 2.56 7.86 3.94
CA VAL A 195 2.77 9.12 4.65
C VAL A 195 2.41 10.28 3.73
N LEU A 196 1.38 11.03 4.10
CA LEU A 196 0.89 12.17 3.36
C LEU A 196 1.52 13.44 3.93
N VAL A 197 2.22 14.20 3.09
CA VAL A 197 2.74 15.53 3.43
C VAL A 197 1.78 16.55 2.86
N VAL A 198 0.92 17.10 3.73
CA VAL A 198 -0.19 17.95 3.33
C VAL A 198 0.26 19.40 3.23
N ARG A 199 -0.04 20.05 2.11
CA ARG A 199 0.25 21.46 1.85
C ARG A 199 -1.02 22.30 1.95
N GLY A 200 -0.94 23.46 2.60
CA GLY A 200 -2.09 24.35 2.76
C GLY A 200 -3.19 23.78 3.65
N ASP A 201 -4.36 24.40 3.59
CA ASP A 201 -5.52 24.02 4.39
C ASP A 201 -6.15 22.72 3.89
N CYS A 202 -6.54 21.84 4.81
CA CYS A 202 -7.25 20.60 4.53
C CYS A 202 -8.53 20.50 5.37
N ALA A 203 -9.35 19.48 5.09
CA ALA A 203 -10.43 19.11 6.00
C ALA A 203 -9.87 18.86 7.42
N PRO A 204 -10.68 19.04 8.49
CA PRO A 204 -10.18 18.91 9.86
C PRO A 204 -9.71 17.50 10.23
N ALA A 205 -10.34 16.43 9.75
CA ALA A 205 -9.99 15.07 10.12
C ALA A 205 -10.00 14.09 8.92
N PRO A 206 -9.24 14.36 7.84
CA PRO A 206 -9.27 13.62 6.58
C PRO A 206 -9.00 12.12 6.75
N LEU A 207 -8.22 11.72 7.75
CA LEU A 207 -7.88 10.31 7.98
C LEU A 207 -8.88 9.55 8.87
N VAL A 208 -9.89 10.22 9.44
CA VAL A 208 -10.78 9.60 10.44
C VAL A 208 -11.47 8.34 9.91
N ARG A 209 -11.80 8.31 8.61
CA ARG A 209 -12.49 7.18 7.97
C ARG A 209 -11.58 5.97 7.71
N LEU A 210 -10.26 6.13 7.88
CA LEU A 210 -9.29 5.04 7.74
C LEU A 210 -9.02 4.33 9.08
N ILE A 211 -9.60 4.83 10.18
CA ILE A 211 -9.52 4.17 11.49
C ILE A 211 -10.26 2.85 11.42
N THR A 212 -9.48 1.77 11.34
CA THR A 212 -9.96 0.40 11.20
C THR A 212 -9.12 -0.51 12.13
N PRO A 213 -9.69 -1.63 12.61
CA PRO A 213 -8.94 -2.56 13.45
C PRO A 213 -7.67 -3.06 12.73
N GLY A 214 -6.52 -2.92 13.39
CA GLY A 214 -5.23 -3.41 12.86
C GLY A 214 -4.49 -2.42 11.94
N THR A 215 -5.04 -1.22 11.70
CA THR A 215 -4.39 -0.18 10.90
C THR A 215 -3.90 0.96 11.79
N PHE A 216 -2.62 1.30 11.73
CA PHE A 216 -2.10 2.47 12.41
C PHE A 216 -2.52 3.75 11.64
N VAL A 217 -3.13 4.71 12.31
CA VAL A 217 -3.55 5.98 11.70
C VAL A 217 -3.04 7.14 12.52
N ALA A 218 -2.30 8.08 11.92
CA ALA A 218 -1.84 9.27 12.63
C ALA A 218 -2.08 10.54 11.82
N GLN A 219 -2.66 11.55 12.46
CA GLN A 219 -2.75 12.89 11.90
C GLN A 219 -1.99 13.83 12.84
N THR A 220 -0.85 14.35 12.40
CA THR A 220 0.12 15.01 13.26
C THR A 220 0.68 16.28 12.64
N GLY A 221 1.03 17.26 13.47
CA GLY A 221 1.86 18.40 13.05
C GLY A 221 3.36 18.18 13.31
N ASP A 222 3.70 17.12 14.04
CA ASP A 222 5.06 16.77 14.47
C ASP A 222 5.51 15.45 13.83
N LEU A 223 6.70 15.47 13.23
CA LEU A 223 7.32 14.31 12.61
C LEU A 223 7.72 13.25 13.63
N ALA A 224 7.95 13.59 14.89
CA ALA A 224 8.28 12.62 15.94
C ALA A 224 7.16 11.59 16.14
N ALA A 225 5.90 11.95 15.83
CA ALA A 225 4.78 11.02 15.89
C ALA A 225 4.85 9.91 14.81
N LEU A 226 5.68 10.06 13.77
CA LEU A 226 5.89 9.02 12.76
C LEU A 226 6.71 7.84 13.27
N ASP A 227 7.44 7.98 14.39
CA ASP A 227 8.16 6.87 15.02
C ASP A 227 7.24 5.70 15.36
N GLY A 228 6.01 5.99 15.81
CA GLY A 228 4.99 4.97 16.07
C GLY A 228 4.60 4.20 14.80
N LEU A 229 4.44 4.91 13.69
CA LEU A 229 4.11 4.32 12.39
C LEU A 229 5.20 3.35 11.92
N VAL A 230 6.47 3.75 12.09
CA VAL A 230 7.64 2.95 11.69
C VAL A 230 7.78 1.70 12.56
N ARG A 231 7.55 1.82 13.87
CA ARG A 231 7.63 0.69 14.80
C ARG A 231 6.49 -0.31 14.65
N PHE A 232 5.31 0.15 14.22
CA PHE A 232 4.13 -0.70 14.10
C PHE A 232 4.32 -1.79 13.02
N ASP A 233 4.18 -3.06 13.41
CA ASP A 233 4.27 -4.21 12.50
C ASP A 233 2.90 -4.50 11.84
N GLY A 234 2.51 -3.64 10.88
CA GLY A 234 1.25 -3.75 10.15
C GLY A 234 1.02 -2.60 9.16
N PRO A 235 -0.14 -2.52 8.52
CA PRO A 235 -0.44 -1.42 7.61
C PRO A 235 -0.62 -0.11 8.39
N GLY A 236 -0.30 1.01 7.75
CA GLY A 236 -0.55 2.29 8.39
C GLY A 236 -0.53 3.48 7.46
N VAL A 237 -1.21 4.52 7.89
CA VAL A 237 -1.28 5.80 7.20
C VAL A 237 -1.01 6.93 8.18
N ALA A 238 -0.17 7.87 7.81
CA ALA A 238 0.02 9.10 8.56
C ALA A 238 -0.12 10.31 7.66
N ALA A 239 -0.63 11.42 8.19
CA ALA A 239 -0.64 12.71 7.52
C ALA A 239 0.06 13.75 8.39
N VAL A 240 1.04 14.43 7.81
CA VAL A 240 1.64 15.65 8.35
C VAL A 240 0.78 16.82 7.91
N VAL A 241 -0.05 17.32 8.82
CA VAL A 241 -1.12 18.30 8.56
C VAL A 241 -0.80 19.69 9.10
N PRO A 242 -1.45 20.75 8.59
CA PRO A 242 -1.40 22.08 9.20
C PRO A 242 -2.02 22.07 10.62
N GLU A 243 -1.72 23.12 11.39
CA GLU A 243 -2.27 23.32 12.75
C GLU A 243 -3.79 23.51 12.78
N THR A 244 -4.38 23.86 11.64
CA THR A 244 -5.83 24.04 11.46
C THR A 244 -6.59 22.72 11.45
N ALA A 245 -5.90 21.58 11.33
CA ALA A 245 -6.49 20.26 11.34
C ALA A 245 -6.42 19.61 12.73
N ALA A 246 -7.30 18.65 12.99
CA ALA A 246 -7.25 17.83 14.19
C ALA A 246 -5.92 17.06 14.24
N ARG A 247 -5.43 16.78 15.45
CA ARG A 247 -4.27 15.93 15.67
C ARG A 247 -4.69 14.75 16.52
N PHE A 248 -4.48 13.55 16.01
CA PHE A 248 -4.87 12.33 16.70
C PHE A 248 -3.99 11.16 16.27
N LEU A 249 -4.00 10.13 17.09
CA LEU A 249 -3.30 8.87 16.88
C LEU A 249 -4.25 7.72 17.15
N HIS A 250 -4.33 6.78 16.22
CA HIS A 250 -4.90 5.46 16.41
C HIS A 250 -3.77 4.43 16.34
N ASP A 251 -3.42 3.86 17.49
CA ASP A 251 -2.44 2.78 17.62
C ASP A 251 -3.16 1.46 17.95
N PRO A 252 -3.22 0.49 17.02
CA PRO A 252 -3.84 -0.81 17.27
C PRO A 252 -3.26 -1.57 18.46
N ALA A 253 -2.03 -1.27 18.89
CA ALA A 253 -1.34 -1.95 19.98
C ALA A 253 -1.58 -1.34 21.37
N SER A 254 -2.13 -0.13 21.48
CA SER A 254 -2.17 0.61 22.76
C SER A 254 -3.31 0.25 23.71
N GLY A 255 -4.26 -0.62 23.31
CA GLY A 255 -5.43 -0.94 24.14
C GLY A 255 -6.21 -2.18 23.68
N GLY A 256 -7.04 -2.71 24.58
CA GLY A 256 -7.89 -3.87 24.30
C GLY A 256 -9.18 -3.47 23.56
N ALA A 257 -9.71 -2.30 23.88
CA ALA A 257 -10.89 -1.73 23.26
C ALA A 257 -10.56 -0.71 22.16
N SER A 258 -11.51 -0.43 21.26
CA SER A 258 -11.30 0.51 20.14
C SER A 258 -11.06 1.95 20.60
N TRP A 259 -11.74 2.42 21.65
CA TRP A 259 -11.59 3.78 22.16
C TRP A 259 -10.28 3.99 22.91
N GLU A 260 -9.70 2.95 23.51
CA GLU A 260 -8.38 2.98 24.18
C GLU A 260 -7.22 3.08 23.18
N ARG A 261 -7.49 2.76 21.91
CA ARG A 261 -6.52 2.81 20.83
C ARG A 261 -6.41 4.20 20.20
N ILE A 262 -7.32 5.11 20.54
CA ILE A 262 -7.40 6.44 19.94
C ILE A 262 -7.04 7.50 20.99
N THR A 263 -6.04 8.31 20.66
CA THR A 263 -5.64 9.49 21.44
C THR A 263 -5.86 10.73 20.60
N ILE A 264 -6.75 11.61 21.05
CA ILE A 264 -6.94 12.93 20.44
C ILE A 264 -6.01 13.92 21.13
N ILE A 265 -5.09 14.51 20.37
CA ILE A 265 -4.07 15.45 20.86
C ILE A 265 -4.59 16.89 20.78
N ALA A 266 -5.25 17.23 19.67
CA ALA A 266 -5.86 18.54 19.48
C ALA A 266 -7.06 18.44 18.53
N VAL A 267 -8.07 19.25 18.78
CA VAL A 267 -9.20 19.47 17.86
C VAL A 267 -9.21 20.96 17.52
N PRO A 268 -9.53 21.37 16.27
CA PRO A 268 -9.61 22.78 15.94
C PRO A 268 -10.70 23.48 16.77
N ASP A 269 -10.35 24.57 17.44
CA ASP A 269 -11.28 25.32 18.32
C ASP A 269 -12.40 26.03 17.54
N THR A 270 -12.15 26.33 16.27
CA THR A 270 -13.11 27.02 15.41
C THR A 270 -13.87 26.01 14.56
N PRO A 271 -15.22 26.03 14.57
CA PRO A 271 -15.99 25.13 13.72
C PRO A 271 -15.69 25.39 12.23
N PRO A 272 -15.76 24.37 11.37
CA PRO A 272 -15.59 24.54 9.93
C PRO A 272 -16.58 25.58 9.39
N ARG A 273 -16.07 26.53 8.59
CA ARG A 273 -16.92 27.59 7.97
C ARG A 273 -16.82 27.64 6.45
N LYS A 274 -15.78 27.04 5.87
CA LYS A 274 -15.50 27.07 4.43
C LYS A 274 -15.49 25.66 3.87
N THR A 275 -15.92 25.53 2.62
CA THR A 275 -15.74 24.28 1.87
C THR A 275 -14.26 24.10 1.55
N ILE A 276 -13.72 22.93 1.86
CA ILE A 276 -12.33 22.56 1.56
C ILE A 276 -12.35 21.20 0.88
N GLY A 277 -11.72 21.08 -0.28
CA GLY A 277 -11.63 19.82 -1.03
C GLY A 277 -12.94 19.16 -1.44
N GLY A 278 -13.98 19.96 -1.63
CA GLY A 278 -15.34 19.49 -1.93
C GLY A 278 -16.14 19.06 -0.70
N PHE A 279 -15.55 19.08 0.51
CA PHE A 279 -16.27 18.83 1.76
C PHE A 279 -16.94 20.09 2.26
N SER A 280 -18.26 20.04 2.38
CA SER A 280 -19.04 21.10 3.02
C SER A 280 -18.67 21.24 4.51
N PRO A 281 -18.92 22.41 5.13
CA PRO A 281 -18.70 22.61 6.56
C PRO A 281 -19.41 21.58 7.45
N VAL A 282 -20.60 21.12 7.02
CA VAL A 282 -21.36 20.08 7.74
C VAL A 282 -20.64 18.74 7.70
N GLN A 283 -20.17 18.31 6.53
CA GLN A 283 -19.39 17.07 6.39
C GLN A 283 -18.10 17.12 7.20
N GLN A 284 -17.41 18.26 7.21
CA GLN A 284 -16.22 18.47 8.04
C GLN A 284 -16.52 18.37 9.54
N ALA A 285 -17.68 18.89 9.99
CA ALA A 285 -18.12 18.75 11.37
C ALA A 285 -18.52 17.31 11.72
N GLU A 286 -19.13 16.58 10.79
CA GLU A 286 -19.43 15.15 10.95
C GLU A 286 -18.17 14.31 11.10
N GLU A 287 -17.09 14.61 10.37
CA GLU A 287 -15.80 13.93 10.53
C GLU A 287 -15.18 14.15 11.92
N LEU A 288 -15.28 15.38 12.46
CA LEU A 288 -14.84 15.69 13.83
C LEU A 288 -15.71 14.99 14.88
N ALA A 289 -17.02 14.92 14.64
CA ALA A 289 -17.94 14.19 15.50
C ALA A 289 -17.66 12.68 15.46
N LEU A 290 -17.33 12.12 14.29
CA LEU A 290 -16.92 10.74 14.13
C LEU A 290 -15.64 10.46 14.94
N LEU A 291 -14.61 11.30 14.81
CA LEU A 291 -13.37 11.17 15.58
C LEU A 291 -13.65 11.15 17.09
N SER A 292 -14.48 12.07 17.56
CA SER A 292 -14.87 12.17 18.97
C SER A 292 -15.65 10.94 19.46
N SER A 293 -16.54 10.40 18.63
CA SER A 293 -17.32 9.20 18.96
C SER A 293 -16.48 7.92 19.01
N LEU A 294 -15.49 7.79 18.13
CA LEU A 294 -14.58 6.64 18.13
C LEU A 294 -13.67 6.62 19.36
N ALA A 295 -13.28 7.80 19.87
CA ALA A 295 -12.46 7.94 21.08
C ALA A 295 -13.28 7.83 22.39
N ALA A 296 -14.61 7.84 22.32
CA ALA A 296 -15.46 7.76 23.50
C ALA A 296 -15.75 6.29 23.88
N PRO A 297 -15.72 5.94 25.19
CA PRO A 297 -16.18 4.63 25.62
C PRO A 297 -17.69 4.48 25.33
N PRO A 298 -18.16 3.26 24.99
CA PRO A 298 -19.59 3.02 24.80
C PRO A 298 -20.31 3.36 26.10
N ARG A 299 -21.37 4.17 25.99
CA ARG A 299 -22.25 4.44 27.12
C ARG A 299 -22.81 3.10 27.61
N SER A 300 -22.56 2.76 28.88
CA SER A 300 -22.99 1.48 29.43
C SER A 300 -24.51 1.30 29.29
N ALA A 301 -24.94 0.11 28.87
CA ALA A 301 -26.35 -0.24 28.78
C ALA A 301 -27.07 -0.14 30.14
N VAL A 302 -26.33 -0.21 31.25
CA VAL A 302 -26.86 -0.06 32.62
C VAL A 302 -27.33 1.38 32.86
N ALA A 303 -26.55 2.38 32.47
CA ALA A 303 -26.96 3.78 32.61
C ALA A 303 -28.14 4.14 31.68
N ALA A 304 -28.21 3.54 30.49
CA ALA A 304 -29.33 3.70 29.57
C ALA A 304 -30.61 2.99 30.05
N ALA A 305 -30.47 1.82 30.69
CA ALA A 305 -31.57 1.09 31.30
C ALA A 305 -32.11 1.78 32.56
N GLU A 306 -31.25 2.35 33.41
CA GLU A 306 -31.67 3.12 34.60
C GLU A 306 -32.41 4.42 34.21
N ALA A 307 -31.94 5.13 33.18
CA ALA A 307 -32.63 6.31 32.64
C ALA A 307 -33.97 5.94 31.97
N SER A 308 -34.04 4.78 31.30
CA SER A 308 -35.27 4.29 30.66
C SER A 308 -36.26 3.71 31.68
N ALA A 309 -35.78 3.13 32.77
CA ALA A 309 -36.60 2.62 33.87
C ALA A 309 -37.25 3.77 34.66
N GLN A 310 -36.57 4.92 34.78
CA GLN A 310 -37.16 6.14 35.34
C GLN A 310 -38.17 6.82 34.41
N ALA A 311 -38.08 6.62 33.09
CA ALA A 311 -38.96 7.24 32.10
C ALA A 311 -40.14 6.35 31.63
N THR A 312 -40.15 5.04 31.94
CA THR A 312 -41.19 4.13 31.43
C THR A 312 -41.83 3.28 32.52
N SER A 313 -42.63 3.91 33.39
CA SER A 313 -43.65 3.21 34.18
C SER A 313 -44.88 2.81 33.33
N SER A 314 -44.68 2.46 32.06
CA SER A 314 -45.73 1.94 31.17
C SER A 314 -45.49 0.46 30.99
N ASP A 315 -46.48 -0.32 31.43
CA ASP A 315 -46.54 -1.77 31.38
C ASP A 315 -46.10 -2.29 29.99
N PRO A 316 -45.14 -3.22 29.90
CA PRO A 316 -44.74 -3.82 28.63
C PRO A 316 -45.92 -4.38 27.81
N VAL A 317 -47.01 -4.78 28.45
CA VAL A 317 -48.24 -5.23 27.76
C VAL A 317 -48.90 -4.07 27.00
N ASP A 318 -48.96 -2.87 27.58
CA ASP A 318 -49.55 -1.68 26.95
C ASP A 318 -48.74 -1.21 25.73
N ARG A 319 -47.42 -1.36 25.77
CA ARG A 319 -46.54 -1.06 24.64
C ARG A 319 -46.76 -2.04 23.49
N LEU A 320 -46.92 -3.32 23.77
CA LEU A 320 -47.22 -4.34 22.76
C LEU A 320 -48.61 -4.11 22.15
N ALA A 321 -49.62 -3.84 22.97
CA ALA A 321 -50.98 -3.53 22.52
C ALA A 321 -51.00 -2.28 21.62
N SER A 322 -50.31 -1.21 22.04
CA SER A 322 -50.22 0.06 21.27
C SER A 322 -49.44 -0.07 19.97
N TRP A 323 -48.53 -1.04 19.88
CA TRP A 323 -47.78 -1.34 18.65
C TRP A 323 -48.61 -2.20 17.70
N LEU A 324 -49.29 -3.23 18.22
CA LEU A 324 -50.20 -4.08 17.43
C LEU A 324 -51.36 -3.27 16.84
N LEU A 325 -51.93 -2.34 17.60
CA LEU A 325 -52.99 -1.44 17.13
C LEU A 325 -52.50 -0.42 16.08
N ARG A 326 -51.20 -0.11 16.04
CA ARG A 326 -50.60 0.74 15.00
C ARG A 326 -50.23 -0.02 13.73
N GLN A 327 -49.94 -1.31 13.85
CA GLN A 327 -49.65 -2.21 12.72
C GLN A 327 -50.92 -2.72 12.05
N ALA A 328 -51.97 -2.99 12.83
CA ALA A 328 -53.29 -3.31 12.31
C ALA A 328 -54.03 -2.01 11.98
N ASP A 329 -53.83 -1.49 10.76
CA ASP A 329 -54.56 -0.34 10.22
C ASP A 329 -56.06 -0.68 10.07
N LEU A 330 -56.80 -0.71 11.17
CA LEU A 330 -58.24 -0.95 11.24
C LEU A 330 -59.05 0.36 11.11
N ALA A 331 -58.44 1.43 10.60
CA ALA A 331 -59.14 2.67 10.29
C ALA A 331 -60.00 2.60 9.00
N ASN A 332 -59.94 1.48 8.25
CA ASN A 332 -60.65 1.33 6.97
C ASN A 332 -61.45 0.02 6.84
N ILE A 333 -62.19 -0.38 7.88
CA ILE A 333 -63.33 -1.29 7.72
C ILE A 333 -64.59 -0.58 8.20
N ARG A 334 -65.33 0.00 7.24
CA ARG A 334 -66.73 0.41 7.37
C ARG A 334 -67.52 -0.26 6.25
#